data_AF-A0A6M5KEI1-F1
#
_entry.id   AF-A0A6M5KEI1-F1
#
_cell.length_a   1.000
_cell.length_b   1.000
_cell.length_c   1.000
_cell.angle_alpha   90.00
_cell.angle_beta   90.00
_cell.angle_gamma   90.00
#
_symmetry.space_group_name_H-M   'P 1'
#
loop_
_entity.id
_entity.type
_entity.pdbx_description
1 polymer ?
#
loop_
_entity_poly.entity_id
_entity_poly.type
_entity_poly.pdbx_seq_one_letter_code
_entity_poly.pdbx_strand_id
1 'polypeptide(L)'
;REAVQRIPRWMMPSYFKPMPEALSGGESRKLDRGRLARLFDLQSLREGQVEEAVPAGTEGQQVQEEEEFGVRAIVRAVWAKALNLSPQALDLEENFFDIGGHSTLAARIAAELSNDYGLPVTVLDIYSHSSLGALSEFVDSKNGAAAGSAIIEARGTPRRGADTAGESIAVVGLAGRFPGAVDTDAFWQNLLRGAVSATFLSKELLRSKGVPEETINHKDFVPCAYMIDDADKFDHTFFGIGRHEASIMDPQHRVFLEATWAALENAALPPRTGLYDAVVGVFAAAGIDGYLVHHLDGRPLKDSMNPQDIFLAEIGNEKDYIATRVSYLLDFTGPSMNVNSACSSALVACVQAA
;
A
#
# COMPACT_ATOMS: atom_id res chain seq x y z
N ARG A 1 -3.75 -19.18 -34.09
CA ARG A 1 -3.19 -20.47 -33.60
C ARG A 1 -1.82 -20.31 -32.91
N GLU A 2 -0.84 -19.57 -33.44
CA GLU A 2 0.47 -19.37 -32.76
C GLU A 2 0.39 -18.65 -31.39
N ALA A 3 -0.57 -17.73 -31.22
CA ALA A 3 -0.75 -16.99 -29.96
C ALA A 3 -1.12 -17.88 -28.76
N VAL A 4 -1.85 -18.98 -28.99
CA VAL A 4 -2.31 -19.91 -27.94
C VAL A 4 -1.15 -20.60 -27.23
N GLN A 5 0.00 -20.74 -27.90
CA GLN A 5 1.18 -21.39 -27.33
C GLN A 5 2.09 -20.43 -26.55
N ARG A 6 1.87 -19.11 -26.64
CA ARG A 6 2.74 -18.08 -26.05
C ARG A 6 2.08 -17.28 -24.92
N ILE A 7 0.79 -17.47 -24.70
CA ILE A 7 0.00 -16.70 -23.73
C ILE A 7 -0.32 -17.62 -22.52
N PRO A 8 0.01 -17.21 -21.28
CA PRO A 8 -0.37 -17.97 -20.08
C PRO A 8 -1.89 -18.20 -20.01
N ARG A 9 -2.33 -19.34 -19.45
CA ARG A 9 -3.75 -19.75 -19.42
C ARG A 9 -4.70 -18.70 -18.82
N TRP A 10 -4.23 -17.90 -17.86
CA TRP A 10 -4.99 -16.82 -17.22
C TRP A 10 -5.05 -15.52 -18.06
N MET A 11 -4.23 -15.39 -19.09
CA MET A 11 -4.28 -14.31 -20.09
C MET A 11 -5.02 -14.74 -21.36
N MET A 12 -5.56 -15.97 -21.41
CA MET A 12 -6.27 -16.48 -22.57
C MET A 12 -7.69 -15.91 -22.60
N PRO A 13 -8.01 -15.03 -23.57
CA PRO A 13 -9.36 -14.54 -23.72
C PRO A 13 -10.28 -15.69 -24.14
N SER A 14 -11.55 -15.60 -23.77
CA SER A 14 -12.57 -16.60 -24.11
C SER A 14 -12.72 -16.79 -25.63
N TYR A 15 -12.33 -15.78 -26.43
CA TYR A 15 -12.52 -15.75 -27.88
C TYR A 15 -11.38 -15.01 -28.59
N PHE A 16 -10.98 -15.50 -29.76
CA PHE A 16 -10.13 -14.76 -30.70
C PHE A 16 -10.94 -14.45 -31.96
N LYS A 17 -10.90 -13.19 -32.41
CA LYS A 17 -11.48 -12.80 -33.70
C LYS A 17 -10.38 -12.30 -34.64
N PRO A 18 -10.20 -12.93 -35.81
CA PRO A 18 -9.25 -12.43 -36.79
C PRO A 18 -9.69 -11.04 -37.27
N MET A 19 -8.77 -10.08 -37.19
CA MET A 19 -9.01 -8.70 -37.58
C MET A 19 -8.93 -8.57 -39.11
N PRO A 20 -9.95 -7.97 -39.78
CA PRO A 20 -9.85 -7.61 -41.18
C PRO A 20 -8.70 -6.62 -41.40
N GLU A 21 -7.87 -6.83 -42.43
CA GLU A 21 -6.77 -5.92 -42.80
C GLU A 21 -7.27 -4.48 -43.07
N ALA A 22 -8.53 -4.32 -43.50
CA ALA A 22 -9.16 -3.02 -43.75
C ALA A 22 -9.33 -2.11 -42.50
N LEU A 23 -9.05 -2.62 -41.29
CA LEU A 23 -9.13 -1.87 -40.02
C LEU A 23 -7.78 -1.34 -39.51
N SER A 24 -6.66 -1.66 -40.16
CA SER A 24 -5.40 -0.98 -39.90
C SER A 24 -5.46 0.43 -40.49
N GLY A 25 -5.67 1.43 -39.63
CA GLY A 25 -5.94 2.81 -40.06
C GLY A 25 -4.72 3.49 -40.68
N GLY A 26 -4.64 3.48 -42.01
CA GLY A 26 -3.73 4.32 -42.82
C GLY A 26 -2.28 4.39 -42.30
N GLU A 27 -1.58 5.49 -42.59
CA GLU A 27 -0.18 5.68 -42.21
C GLU A 27 0.07 5.69 -40.69
N SER A 28 -0.95 5.97 -39.89
CA SER A 28 -0.81 6.06 -38.43
C SER A 28 -0.67 4.71 -37.72
N ARG A 29 -0.98 3.59 -38.41
CA ARG A 29 -1.11 2.22 -37.85
C ARG A 29 -2.03 2.12 -36.62
N LYS A 30 -2.75 3.18 -36.26
CA LYS A 30 -3.70 3.18 -35.14
C LYS A 30 -5.00 2.53 -35.58
N LEU A 31 -5.57 1.76 -34.66
CA LEU A 31 -6.85 1.08 -34.83
C LEU A 31 -7.98 2.12 -34.89
N ASP A 32 -8.81 2.09 -35.94
CA ASP A 32 -10.02 2.92 -36.00
C ASP A 32 -11.10 2.31 -35.09
N ARG A 33 -11.17 2.83 -33.86
CA ARG A 33 -12.11 2.40 -32.82
C ARG A 33 -13.58 2.62 -33.23
N GLY A 34 -13.85 3.63 -34.05
CA GLY A 34 -15.21 3.96 -34.49
C GLY A 34 -15.75 3.03 -35.58
N ARG A 35 -14.87 2.49 -36.44
CA ARG A 35 -15.21 1.40 -37.37
C ARG A 35 -15.27 0.04 -36.67
N LEU A 36 -14.37 -0.22 -35.72
CA LEU A 36 -14.37 -1.45 -34.94
C LEU A 36 -15.71 -1.67 -34.22
N ALA A 37 -16.22 -0.65 -33.55
CA ALA A 37 -17.49 -0.70 -32.82
C ALA A 37 -18.72 -0.93 -33.72
N ARG A 38 -18.61 -0.68 -35.03
CA ARG A 38 -19.70 -0.92 -36.00
C ARG A 38 -19.63 -2.30 -36.66
N LEU A 39 -18.45 -2.90 -36.71
CA LEU A 39 -18.23 -4.22 -37.31
C LEU A 39 -18.44 -5.35 -36.31
N PHE A 40 -18.33 -5.07 -35.01
CA PHE A 40 -18.46 -6.06 -33.96
C PHE A 40 -19.39 -5.57 -32.86
N ASP A 41 -20.53 -6.24 -32.75
CA ASP A 41 -21.37 -6.20 -31.55
C ASP A 41 -21.04 -7.42 -30.66
N LEU A 42 -21.09 -7.25 -29.34
CA LEU A 42 -20.83 -8.30 -28.35
C LEU A 42 -21.74 -9.52 -28.57
N GLN A 43 -22.97 -9.32 -29.05
CA GLN A 43 -23.87 -10.42 -29.39
C GLN A 43 -23.39 -11.19 -30.64
N SER A 44 -22.94 -10.48 -31.68
CA SER A 44 -22.36 -11.09 -32.89
C SER A 44 -21.03 -11.84 -32.67
N LEU A 45 -20.39 -11.66 -31.51
CA LEU A 45 -19.20 -12.41 -31.09
C LEU A 45 -19.54 -13.78 -30.51
N ARG A 46 -20.78 -14.00 -30.06
CA ARG A 46 -21.24 -15.30 -29.53
C ARG A 46 -21.79 -16.24 -30.61
N GLU A 47 -22.26 -15.70 -31.73
CA GLU A 47 -23.00 -16.46 -32.77
C GLU A 47 -22.22 -16.66 -34.08
N GLY A 48 -21.10 -15.93 -34.28
CA GLY A 48 -20.26 -16.06 -35.47
C GLY A 48 -19.17 -17.13 -35.33
N GLN A 49 -18.56 -17.55 -36.44
CA GLN A 49 -17.41 -18.48 -36.48
C GLN A 49 -16.24 -17.97 -35.61
N VAL A 50 -16.24 -18.34 -34.33
CA VAL A 50 -15.15 -18.12 -33.40
C VAL A 50 -14.50 -19.47 -33.13
N GLU A 51 -13.18 -19.57 -33.32
CA GLU A 51 -12.43 -20.72 -32.83
C GLU A 51 -12.45 -20.65 -31.29
N GLU A 52 -13.22 -21.54 -30.66
CA GLU A 52 -13.18 -21.76 -29.21
C GLU A 52 -11.75 -22.10 -28.79
N ALA A 53 -11.19 -21.31 -27.88
CA ALA A 53 -9.82 -21.49 -27.41
C ALA A 53 -9.71 -22.48 -26.24
N VAL A 54 -10.83 -23.00 -25.73
CA VAL A 54 -10.89 -23.91 -24.57
C VAL A 54 -11.94 -24.99 -24.87
N PRO A 55 -11.62 -26.30 -24.76
CA PRO A 55 -12.66 -27.32 -24.84
C PRO A 55 -13.61 -27.15 -23.65
N ALA A 56 -14.91 -27.12 -23.92
CA ALA A 56 -15.96 -27.13 -22.91
C ALA A 56 -15.73 -28.26 -21.90
N GLY A 57 -15.41 -27.88 -20.66
CA GLY A 57 -15.36 -28.80 -19.53
C GLY A 57 -16.77 -29.26 -19.18
N THR A 58 -16.89 -30.58 -19.05
CA THR A 58 -18.07 -31.40 -18.83
C THR A 58 -19.04 -30.86 -17.77
N GLU A 59 -20.32 -30.77 -18.14
CA GLU A 59 -21.45 -30.65 -17.23
C GLU A 59 -21.53 -31.85 -16.28
N GLY A 60 -21.86 -31.56 -15.01
CA GLY A 60 -22.53 -32.48 -14.10
C GLY A 60 -21.66 -33.60 -13.53
N GLN A 61 -20.98 -33.34 -12.42
CA GLN A 61 -20.78 -34.36 -11.39
C GLN A 61 -21.25 -33.86 -10.04
N GLN A 62 -22.12 -34.68 -9.45
CA GLN A 62 -22.78 -34.52 -8.17
C GLN A 62 -21.75 -34.24 -7.08
N VAL A 63 -22.05 -33.25 -6.24
CA VAL A 63 -21.33 -32.96 -5.01
C VAL A 63 -21.40 -34.21 -4.12
N GLN A 64 -20.33 -34.98 -4.11
CA GLN A 64 -20.07 -35.94 -3.03
C GLN A 64 -19.47 -35.13 -1.88
N GLU A 65 -20.10 -35.24 -0.72
CA GLU A 65 -19.57 -34.77 0.57
C GLU A 65 -18.24 -35.48 0.83
N GLU A 66 -17.12 -34.86 0.46
CA GLU A 66 -15.81 -35.24 0.97
C GLU A 66 -15.61 -34.54 2.31
N GLU A 67 -15.49 -35.32 3.38
CA GLU A 67 -15.02 -34.85 4.68
C GLU A 67 -13.64 -34.20 4.50
N GLU A 68 -13.61 -32.87 4.51
CA GLU A 68 -12.42 -32.07 4.26
C GLU A 68 -11.47 -32.14 5.46
N PHE A 69 -10.45 -33.03 5.39
CA PHE A 69 -9.35 -33.10 6.34
C PHE A 69 -8.07 -32.49 5.71
N GLY A 70 -7.43 -31.53 6.37
CA GLY A 70 -6.14 -30.98 5.94
C GLY A 70 -5.98 -29.47 6.15
N VAL A 71 -4.97 -28.89 5.51
CA VAL A 71 -4.65 -27.45 5.54
C VAL A 71 -5.85 -26.59 5.15
N ARG A 72 -6.61 -27.02 4.14
CA ARG A 72 -7.82 -26.32 3.69
C ARG A 72 -8.87 -26.15 4.78
N ALA A 73 -9.11 -27.17 5.60
CA ALA A 73 -10.05 -27.08 6.72
C ALA A 73 -9.55 -26.11 7.81
N ILE A 74 -8.24 -26.09 8.06
CA ILE A 74 -7.61 -25.15 9.00
C ILE A 74 -7.75 -23.71 8.49
N VAL A 75 -7.38 -23.45 7.23
CA VAL A 75 -7.50 -22.13 6.60
C VAL A 75 -8.95 -21.65 6.63
N ARG A 76 -9.91 -22.53 6.27
CA ARG A 76 -11.35 -22.24 6.31
C ARG A 76 -11.84 -21.88 7.71
N ALA A 77 -11.43 -22.63 8.74
CA ALA A 77 -11.82 -22.36 10.12
C ALA A 77 -11.28 -21.00 10.61
N VAL A 78 -10.02 -20.68 10.32
CA VAL A 78 -9.40 -19.42 10.71
C VAL A 78 -10.05 -18.24 9.98
N TRP A 79 -10.34 -18.37 8.69
CA TRP A 79 -11.05 -17.35 7.91
C TRP A 79 -12.47 -17.12 8.42
N ALA A 80 -13.24 -18.19 8.63
CA ALA A 80 -14.60 -18.13 9.15
C ALA A 80 -14.66 -17.41 10.50
N LYS A 81 -13.72 -17.75 11.41
CA LYS A 81 -13.58 -17.10 12.71
C LYS A 81 -13.22 -15.61 12.59
N ALA A 82 -12.30 -15.26 11.69
CA ALA A 82 -11.86 -13.88 11.50
C ALA A 82 -12.98 -13.00 10.90
N LEU A 83 -13.76 -13.54 9.96
CA LEU A 83 -14.85 -12.85 9.27
C LEU A 83 -16.20 -12.95 10.01
N ASN A 84 -16.26 -13.70 11.10
CA ASN A 84 -17.50 -14.00 11.83
C ASN A 84 -18.58 -14.62 10.94
N LEU A 85 -18.17 -15.53 10.05
CA LEU A 85 -19.01 -16.29 9.12
C LEU A 85 -19.03 -17.77 9.49
N SER A 86 -20.03 -18.51 8.99
CA SER A 86 -20.03 -19.96 9.08
C SER A 86 -19.00 -20.54 8.09
N PRO A 87 -18.21 -21.57 8.43
CA PRO A 87 -17.28 -22.21 7.49
C PRO A 87 -17.93 -22.70 6.18
N GLN A 88 -19.22 -23.06 6.23
CA GLN A 88 -20.02 -23.50 5.09
C GLN A 88 -20.50 -22.35 4.19
N ALA A 89 -20.45 -21.10 4.68
CA ALA A 89 -20.84 -19.92 3.92
C ALA A 89 -19.69 -19.35 3.07
N LEU A 90 -18.46 -19.87 3.22
CA LEU A 90 -17.28 -19.46 2.46
C LEU A 90 -17.14 -20.30 1.20
N ASP A 91 -17.21 -19.65 0.04
CA ASP A 91 -16.87 -20.26 -1.25
C ASP A 91 -15.35 -20.25 -1.47
N LEU A 92 -14.84 -21.28 -2.16
CA LEU A 92 -13.41 -21.53 -2.38
C LEU A 92 -12.76 -20.44 -3.26
N GLU A 93 -13.51 -19.92 -4.22
CA GLU A 93 -13.02 -18.92 -5.17
C GLU A 93 -13.34 -17.49 -4.76
N GLU A 94 -14.07 -17.30 -3.67
CA GLU A 94 -14.49 -15.99 -3.22
C GLU A 94 -13.32 -15.22 -2.61
N ASN A 95 -13.18 -13.96 -3.01
CA ASN A 95 -12.09 -13.12 -2.57
C ASN A 95 -12.31 -12.66 -1.12
N PHE A 96 -11.31 -12.87 -0.29
CA PHE A 96 -11.26 -12.46 1.11
C PHE A 96 -11.68 -11.00 1.34
N PHE A 97 -11.26 -10.09 0.46
CA PHE A 97 -11.55 -8.66 0.59
C PHE A 97 -12.98 -8.31 0.16
N ASP A 98 -13.57 -9.09 -0.73
CA ASP A 98 -14.94 -8.86 -1.23
C ASP A 98 -15.99 -9.27 -0.18
N ILE A 99 -15.65 -10.20 0.73
CA ILE A 99 -16.51 -10.64 1.85
C ILE A 99 -16.28 -9.89 3.17
N GLY A 100 -15.64 -8.71 3.11
CA GLY A 100 -15.42 -7.86 4.28
C GLY A 100 -14.08 -8.05 4.98
N GLY A 101 -13.14 -8.80 4.39
CA GLY A 101 -11.76 -8.89 4.84
C GLY A 101 -11.02 -7.56 4.71
N HIS A 102 -10.17 -7.23 5.68
CA HIS A 102 -9.31 -6.05 5.66
C HIS A 102 -7.94 -6.35 6.28
N SER A 103 -7.02 -5.40 6.21
CA SER A 103 -5.60 -5.59 6.56
C SER A 103 -5.37 -6.10 7.99
N THR A 104 -6.15 -5.65 8.97
CA THR A 104 -6.05 -6.15 10.35
C THR A 104 -6.55 -7.59 10.51
N LEU A 105 -7.57 -8.00 9.73
CA LEU A 105 -8.00 -9.41 9.69
C LEU A 105 -6.97 -10.27 8.97
N ALA A 106 -6.39 -9.80 7.86
CA ALA A 106 -5.31 -10.50 7.17
C ALA A 106 -4.08 -10.71 8.09
N ALA A 107 -3.68 -9.69 8.86
CA ALA A 107 -2.61 -9.80 9.84
C ALA A 107 -2.92 -10.83 10.94
N ARG A 108 -4.16 -10.84 11.43
CA ARG A 108 -4.63 -11.81 12.44
C ARG A 108 -4.63 -13.24 11.90
N ILE A 109 -5.14 -13.43 10.69
CA ILE A 109 -5.19 -14.74 10.01
C ILE A 109 -3.78 -15.27 9.78
N ALA A 110 -2.86 -14.44 9.26
CA ALA A 110 -1.47 -14.84 9.04
C ALA A 110 -0.78 -15.24 10.35
N ALA A 111 -1.00 -14.47 11.42
CA ALA A 111 -0.44 -14.78 12.74
C ALA A 111 -1.03 -16.08 13.32
N GLU A 112 -2.34 -16.30 13.22
CA GLU A 112 -2.99 -17.52 13.72
C GLU A 112 -2.54 -18.76 12.92
N LEU A 113 -2.51 -18.70 11.58
CA LEU A 113 -2.04 -19.81 10.74
C LEU A 113 -0.57 -20.16 11.00
N SER A 114 0.29 -19.15 11.18
CA SER A 114 1.73 -19.35 11.43
C SER A 114 2.01 -19.84 12.85
N ASN A 115 1.46 -19.19 13.87
CA ASN A 115 1.81 -19.47 15.26
C ASN A 115 1.08 -20.70 15.82
N ASP A 116 -0.22 -20.86 15.49
CA ASP A 116 -1.06 -21.87 16.14
C ASP A 116 -1.09 -23.18 15.33
N TYR A 117 -0.86 -23.09 14.01
CA TYR A 117 -0.91 -24.23 13.09
C TYR A 117 0.41 -24.51 12.35
N GLY A 118 1.46 -23.70 12.57
CA GLY A 118 2.77 -23.91 11.97
C GLY A 118 2.81 -23.73 10.44
N LEU A 119 1.80 -23.08 9.86
CA LEU A 119 1.67 -22.88 8.42
C LEU A 119 2.42 -21.60 8.01
N PRO A 120 3.42 -21.66 7.10
CA PRO A 120 4.28 -20.52 6.79
C PRO A 120 3.58 -19.48 5.91
N VAL A 121 2.63 -18.76 6.49
CA VAL A 121 1.77 -17.76 5.86
C VAL A 121 2.13 -16.36 6.36
N THR A 122 2.37 -15.44 5.43
CA THR A 122 2.54 -14.01 5.71
C THR A 122 1.30 -13.24 5.28
N VAL A 123 1.21 -11.97 5.70
CA VAL A 123 0.16 -11.07 5.23
C VAL A 123 0.21 -10.91 3.71
N LEU A 124 1.40 -10.83 3.13
CA LEU A 124 1.57 -10.70 1.68
C LEU A 124 1.04 -11.95 0.93
N ASP A 125 1.18 -13.14 1.52
CA ASP A 125 0.66 -14.37 0.93
C ASP A 125 -0.88 -14.34 0.85
N ILE A 126 -1.56 -13.79 1.86
CA ILE A 126 -3.03 -13.61 1.83
C ILE A 126 -3.44 -12.61 0.74
N TYR A 127 -2.66 -11.55 0.52
CA TYR A 127 -2.93 -10.62 -0.60
C TYR A 127 -2.67 -11.26 -1.97
N SER A 128 -1.64 -12.11 -2.07
CA SER A 128 -1.26 -12.76 -3.34
C SER A 128 -2.16 -13.94 -3.68
N HIS A 129 -2.74 -14.57 -2.66
CA HIS A 129 -3.64 -15.71 -2.73
C HIS A 129 -4.94 -15.38 -1.99
N SER A 130 -5.70 -14.44 -2.56
CA SER A 130 -6.83 -13.80 -1.88
C SER A 130 -8.10 -14.63 -1.82
N SER A 131 -8.13 -15.86 -2.36
CA SER A 131 -9.24 -16.80 -2.20
C SER A 131 -8.85 -17.98 -1.30
N LEU A 132 -9.84 -18.61 -0.67
CA LEU A 132 -9.62 -19.71 0.27
C LEU A 132 -8.95 -20.90 -0.43
N GLY A 133 -9.37 -21.19 -1.67
CA GLY A 133 -8.76 -22.20 -2.53
C GLY A 133 -7.30 -21.89 -2.84
N ALA A 134 -7.02 -20.68 -3.32
CA ALA A 134 -5.66 -20.26 -3.68
C ALA A 134 -4.70 -20.26 -2.48
N LEU A 135 -5.14 -19.80 -1.31
CA LEU A 135 -4.31 -19.79 -0.11
C LEU A 135 -4.04 -21.21 0.40
N SER A 136 -5.07 -22.07 0.39
CA SER A 136 -4.91 -23.47 0.81
C SER A 136 -3.94 -24.23 -0.08
N GLU A 137 -4.06 -24.08 -1.41
CA GLU A 137 -3.13 -24.68 -2.38
C GLU A 137 -1.69 -24.17 -2.21
N PHE A 138 -1.53 -22.86 -1.98
CA PHE A 138 -0.23 -22.27 -1.72
C PHE A 138 0.41 -22.86 -0.47
N VAL A 139 -0.33 -22.99 0.62
CA VAL A 139 0.17 -23.54 1.88
C VAL A 139 0.47 -25.04 1.76
N ASP A 140 -0.38 -25.81 1.08
CA ASP A 140 -0.13 -27.22 0.80
C ASP A 140 1.15 -27.40 -0.05
N SER A 141 1.36 -26.55 -1.06
CA SER A 141 2.58 -26.59 -1.88
C SER A 141 3.85 -26.30 -1.09
N LYS A 142 3.78 -25.37 -0.11
CA LYS A 142 4.92 -25.04 0.76
C LYS A 142 5.19 -26.10 1.83
N ASN A 143 4.14 -26.69 2.40
CA ASN A 143 4.27 -27.78 3.37
C ASN A 143 4.80 -29.06 2.73
N GLY A 144 4.39 -29.36 1.49
CA GLY A 144 4.94 -30.47 0.71
C GLY A 144 6.41 -30.28 0.35
N ALA A 145 6.83 -29.03 0.05
CA ALA A 145 8.22 -28.70 -0.25
C ALA A 145 9.14 -28.71 0.99
N ALA A 146 8.62 -28.48 2.19
CA ALA A 146 9.40 -28.54 3.44
C ALA A 146 9.83 -29.97 3.82
N ALA A 147 9.13 -31.00 3.33
CA ALA A 147 9.42 -32.40 3.62
C ALA A 147 10.39 -33.07 2.62
N GLY A 148 10.74 -32.40 1.52
CA GLY A 148 11.58 -32.99 0.48
C GLY A 148 12.52 -31.97 -0.18
N SER A 149 13.81 -32.05 0.18
CA SER A 149 14.95 -31.48 -0.58
C SER A 149 15.03 -29.95 -0.57
N ALA A 150 15.94 -29.32 0.19
CA ALA A 150 17.38 -29.28 -0.10
C ALA A 150 17.69 -29.40 -1.60
N ILE A 151 18.13 -28.28 -2.21
CA ILE A 151 18.64 -28.14 -3.58
C ILE A 151 17.55 -28.11 -4.68
N ILE A 152 17.26 -26.91 -5.22
CA ILE A 152 17.32 -26.56 -6.66
C ILE A 152 16.96 -25.07 -6.84
N GLU A 153 17.82 -24.36 -7.58
CA GLU A 153 17.75 -22.95 -7.96
C GLU A 153 16.49 -22.59 -8.77
N ALA A 154 15.83 -21.50 -8.41
CA ALA A 154 14.80 -20.87 -9.23
C ALA A 154 15.40 -19.77 -10.13
N ARG A 155 15.56 -20.09 -11.42
CA ARG A 155 15.59 -19.15 -12.56
C ARG A 155 14.25 -18.38 -12.57
N GLY A 156 14.10 -17.08 -12.79
CA GLY A 156 14.98 -15.98 -13.19
C GLY A 156 14.04 -14.87 -13.68
N THR A 157 13.72 -13.90 -12.82
CA THR A 157 13.05 -12.64 -13.20
C THR A 157 14.10 -11.67 -13.76
N PRO A 158 13.71 -10.69 -14.61
CA PRO A 158 14.69 -9.81 -15.26
C PRO A 158 15.43 -8.99 -14.20
N ARG A 159 16.71 -9.30 -14.00
CA ARG A 159 17.63 -8.48 -13.20
C ARG A 159 17.75 -7.11 -13.84
N ARG A 160 17.23 -6.10 -13.17
CA ARG A 160 17.67 -4.71 -13.34
C ARG A 160 19.09 -4.64 -12.77
N GLY A 161 20.09 -4.46 -13.64
CA GLY A 161 21.50 -4.23 -13.27
C GLY A 161 22.23 -5.46 -12.71
N ALA A 162 23.14 -6.02 -13.49
CA ALA A 162 24.26 -6.77 -12.93
C ALA A 162 25.32 -5.78 -12.41
N ASP A 163 26.01 -6.17 -11.34
CA ASP A 163 27.09 -5.49 -10.60
C ASP A 163 26.74 -4.47 -9.50
N THR A 164 26.00 -4.93 -8.48
CA THR A 164 26.31 -4.66 -7.05
C THR A 164 26.03 -5.92 -6.22
N ALA A 165 26.58 -7.06 -6.63
CA ALA A 165 26.58 -8.23 -5.76
C ALA A 165 27.53 -7.97 -4.57
N GLY A 166 27.03 -7.32 -3.50
CA GLY A 166 27.71 -7.28 -2.21
C GLY A 166 27.77 -5.95 -1.46
N GLU A 167 27.17 -4.86 -1.94
CA GLU A 167 27.18 -3.61 -1.17
C GLU A 167 26.04 -3.63 -0.14
N SER A 168 26.40 -3.81 1.12
CA SER A 168 25.46 -3.69 2.24
C SER A 168 25.10 -2.22 2.45
N ILE A 169 23.81 -1.93 2.60
CA ILE A 169 23.33 -0.59 2.92
C ILE A 169 23.47 -0.36 4.42
N ALA A 170 24.16 0.71 4.80
CA ALA A 170 24.28 1.13 6.19
C ALA A 170 23.21 2.17 6.54
N VAL A 171 22.50 1.96 7.64
CA VAL A 171 21.68 3.00 8.27
C VAL A 171 22.60 3.80 9.19
N VAL A 172 22.98 5.00 8.75
CA VAL A 172 23.98 5.84 9.44
C VAL A 172 23.38 6.93 10.33
N GLY A 173 22.07 7.16 10.24
CA GLY A 173 21.35 8.08 11.12
C GLY A 173 19.86 7.76 11.15
N LEU A 174 19.21 8.12 12.26
CA LEU A 174 17.79 7.91 12.50
C LEU A 174 17.22 9.05 13.33
N ALA A 175 16.06 9.56 12.93
CA ALA A 175 15.25 10.46 13.73
C ALA A 175 13.77 10.15 13.52
N GLY A 176 12.94 10.51 14.49
CA GLY A 176 11.50 10.30 14.43
C GLY A 176 10.82 10.83 15.68
N ARG A 177 9.56 11.23 15.53
CA ARG A 177 8.69 11.66 16.63
C ARG A 177 7.57 10.63 16.77
N PHE A 178 7.27 10.24 18.00
CA PHE A 178 6.33 9.17 18.29
C PHE A 178 5.37 9.58 19.41
N PRO A 179 4.21 8.93 19.53
CA PRO A 179 3.33 9.15 20.67
C PRO A 179 4.08 8.94 22.00
N GLY A 180 4.08 9.97 22.84
CA GLY A 180 4.78 9.96 24.14
C GLY A 180 6.32 9.91 24.05
N ALA A 181 6.91 10.17 22.89
CA ALA A 181 8.36 10.22 22.70
C ALA A 181 8.75 11.29 21.67
N VAL A 182 9.49 12.28 22.14
CA VAL A 182 9.93 13.42 21.32
C VAL A 182 11.00 13.05 20.30
N ASP A 183 11.72 11.95 20.52
CA ASP A 183 12.80 11.42 19.68
C ASP A 183 12.90 9.88 19.75
N THR A 184 13.87 9.32 19.03
CA THR A 184 14.14 7.88 18.95
C THR A 184 14.66 7.29 20.25
N ASP A 185 15.40 8.06 21.06
CA ASP A 185 15.92 7.62 22.35
C ASP A 185 14.79 7.49 23.39
N ALA A 186 13.91 8.49 23.47
CA ALA A 186 12.71 8.42 24.28
C ALA A 186 11.79 7.28 23.84
N PHE A 187 11.68 7.04 22.53
CA PHE A 187 10.91 5.92 21.99
C PHE A 187 11.51 4.57 22.42
N TRP A 188 12.83 4.43 22.36
CA TRP A 188 13.53 3.24 22.84
C TRP A 188 13.28 3.00 24.33
N GLN A 189 13.33 4.05 25.16
CA GLN A 189 13.00 3.94 26.58
C GLN A 189 11.55 3.51 26.81
N ASN A 190 10.60 4.00 26.01
CA ASN A 190 9.21 3.60 26.08
C ASN A 190 9.03 2.10 25.75
N LEU A 191 9.72 1.60 24.71
CA LEU A 191 9.72 0.19 24.35
C LEU A 191 10.26 -0.70 25.47
N LEU A 192 11.42 -0.33 26.05
CA LEU A 192 12.02 -1.07 27.17
C LEU A 192 11.11 -1.15 28.40
N ARG A 193 10.28 -0.12 28.62
CA ARG A 193 9.33 -0.05 29.75
C ARG A 193 7.98 -0.68 29.45
N GLY A 194 7.71 -1.08 28.19
CA GLY A 194 6.37 -1.50 27.75
C GLY A 194 5.33 -0.38 27.91
N ALA A 195 5.73 0.87 27.68
CA ALA A 195 4.86 2.03 27.88
C ALA A 195 3.71 2.05 26.85
N VAL A 196 2.51 2.37 27.32
CA VAL A 196 1.33 2.55 26.47
C VAL A 196 1.14 4.04 26.18
N SER A 197 1.43 4.46 24.95
CA SER A 197 1.32 5.87 24.52
C SER A 197 -0.03 6.23 23.90
N ALA A 198 -1.07 5.46 24.22
CA ALA A 198 -2.44 5.74 23.81
C ALA A 198 -2.96 7.00 24.52
N THR A 199 -3.53 7.94 23.76
CA THR A 199 -4.24 9.09 24.33
C THR A 199 -5.74 8.83 24.29
N PHE A 200 -6.35 8.70 25.46
CA PHE A 200 -7.80 8.54 25.58
C PHE A 200 -8.51 9.90 25.52
N LEU A 201 -9.39 10.05 24.55
CA LEU A 201 -10.14 11.26 24.28
C LEU A 201 -11.37 11.31 25.19
N SER A 202 -11.58 12.46 25.85
CA SER A 202 -12.75 12.63 26.70
C SER A 202 -14.04 12.68 25.86
N LYS A 203 -15.15 12.21 26.44
CA LYS A 203 -16.47 12.34 25.79
C LYS A 203 -16.82 13.80 25.49
N GLU A 204 -16.42 14.72 26.37
CA GLU A 204 -16.59 16.15 26.17
C GLU A 204 -15.85 16.66 24.92
N LEU A 205 -14.59 16.25 24.75
CA LEU A 205 -13.81 16.58 23.56
C LEU A 205 -14.49 16.03 22.30
N LEU A 206 -14.92 14.77 22.32
CA LEU A 206 -15.61 14.15 21.18
C LEU A 206 -16.92 14.89 20.81
N ARG A 207 -17.72 15.26 21.81
CA ARG A 207 -18.93 16.09 21.60
C ARG A 207 -18.58 17.45 21.01
N SER A 208 -17.53 18.10 21.50
CA SER A 208 -17.08 19.40 20.96
C SER A 208 -16.63 19.32 19.50
N LYS A 209 -16.22 18.12 19.05
CA LYS A 209 -15.85 17.82 17.67
C LYS A 209 -17.01 17.29 16.82
N GLY A 210 -18.23 17.29 17.37
CA GLY A 210 -19.44 16.89 16.64
C GLY A 210 -19.60 15.39 16.46
N VAL A 211 -18.90 14.56 17.24
CA VAL A 211 -19.08 13.10 17.20
C VAL A 211 -20.48 12.75 17.75
N PRO A 212 -21.30 11.97 17.04
CA PRO A 212 -22.65 11.62 17.50
C PRO A 212 -22.65 10.88 18.84
N GLU A 213 -23.64 11.17 19.68
CA GLU A 213 -23.75 10.56 21.02
C GLU A 213 -23.94 9.03 20.97
N GLU A 214 -24.55 8.52 19.89
CA GLU A 214 -24.66 7.09 19.61
C GLU A 214 -23.27 6.46 19.43
N THR A 215 -22.37 7.09 18.66
CA THR A 215 -21.00 6.62 18.46
C THR A 215 -20.21 6.69 19.77
N ILE A 216 -20.29 7.81 20.51
CA ILE A 216 -19.57 8.01 21.78
C ILE A 216 -19.95 6.94 22.83
N ASN A 217 -21.19 6.46 22.81
CA ASN A 217 -21.69 5.46 23.75
C ASN A 217 -21.73 4.04 23.18
N HIS A 218 -21.29 3.83 21.94
CA HIS A 218 -21.26 2.51 21.32
C HIS A 218 -20.25 1.61 22.05
N LYS A 219 -20.66 0.38 22.41
CA LYS A 219 -19.84 -0.55 23.18
C LYS A 219 -18.49 -0.90 22.55
N ASP A 220 -18.42 -0.88 21.21
CA ASP A 220 -17.21 -1.23 20.45
C ASP A 220 -16.37 0.01 20.07
N PHE A 221 -16.80 1.21 20.46
CA PHE A 221 -16.06 2.44 20.19
C PHE A 221 -15.03 2.71 21.30
N VAL A 222 -13.74 2.66 20.93
CA VAL A 222 -12.64 3.00 21.83
C VAL A 222 -12.16 4.42 21.48
N PRO A 223 -12.38 5.42 22.36
CA PRO A 223 -12.02 6.81 22.09
C PRO A 223 -10.53 7.04 22.31
N CYS A 224 -9.69 6.44 21.48
CA CYS A 224 -8.24 6.50 21.61
C CYS A 224 -7.59 7.03 20.34
N ALA A 225 -6.57 7.87 20.50
CA ALA A 225 -5.72 8.35 19.43
C ALA A 225 -4.24 8.21 19.80
N TYR A 226 -3.39 8.14 18.79
CA TYR A 226 -1.94 8.15 18.91
C TYR A 226 -1.45 9.45 18.30
N MET A 227 -1.11 10.41 19.15
CA MET A 227 -0.75 11.76 18.75
C MET A 227 0.69 12.03 19.15
N ILE A 228 1.43 12.73 18.30
CA ILE A 228 2.72 13.31 18.68
C ILE A 228 2.46 14.66 19.36
N ASP A 229 3.26 15.00 20.35
CA ASP A 229 3.21 16.32 20.99
C ASP A 229 3.61 17.40 19.99
N ASP A 230 3.20 18.65 20.21
CA ASP A 230 3.67 19.81 19.45
C ASP A 230 3.65 19.66 17.91
N ALA A 231 2.68 18.92 17.36
CA ALA A 231 2.54 18.73 15.92
C ALA A 231 2.22 20.06 15.18
N ASP A 232 1.68 21.04 15.90
CA ASP A 232 1.38 22.38 15.39
C ASP A 232 2.61 23.31 15.38
N LYS A 233 3.69 22.95 16.10
CA LYS A 233 4.92 23.74 16.19
C LYS A 233 5.82 23.48 14.99
N PHE A 234 6.54 24.51 14.57
CA PHE A 234 7.51 24.44 13.48
C PHE A 234 8.42 25.67 13.46
N ASP A 235 9.75 25.46 13.36
CA ASP A 235 10.71 26.56 13.20
C ASP A 235 10.81 27.00 11.73
N HIS A 236 9.83 27.78 11.29
CA HIS A 236 9.77 28.25 9.90
C HIS A 236 10.96 29.15 9.52
N THR A 237 11.55 29.87 10.48
CA THR A 237 12.65 30.81 10.18
C THR A 237 13.92 30.05 9.86
N PHE A 238 14.19 28.97 10.60
CA PHE A 238 15.31 28.07 10.36
C PHE A 238 15.32 27.51 8.93
N PHE A 239 14.15 27.07 8.44
CA PHE A 239 14.00 26.52 7.09
C PHE A 239 13.82 27.58 6.00
N GLY A 240 13.83 28.88 6.35
CA GLY A 240 13.63 29.97 5.39
C GLY A 240 12.21 30.02 4.80
N ILE A 241 11.23 29.45 5.50
CA ILE A 241 9.82 29.41 5.10
C ILE A 241 9.09 30.62 5.67
N GLY A 242 8.25 31.25 4.86
CA GLY A 242 7.45 32.40 5.28
C GLY A 242 6.43 32.02 6.35
N ARG A 243 6.16 32.92 7.31
CA ARG A 243 5.17 32.69 8.38
C ARG A 243 3.80 32.28 7.84
N HIS A 244 3.35 32.92 6.76
CA HIS A 244 2.07 32.62 6.14
C HIS A 244 2.05 31.19 5.57
N GLU A 245 3.04 30.84 4.75
CA GLU A 245 3.20 29.49 4.21
C GLU A 245 3.23 28.43 5.32
N ALA A 246 4.05 28.63 6.35
CA ALA A 246 4.15 27.69 7.47
C ALA A 246 2.81 27.50 8.21
N SER A 247 1.98 28.55 8.32
CA SER A 247 0.69 28.47 9.02
C SER A 247 -0.35 27.61 8.29
N ILE A 248 -0.25 27.52 6.96
CA ILE A 248 -1.17 26.76 6.10
C ILE A 248 -0.61 25.42 5.64
N MET A 249 0.66 25.11 5.93
CA MET A 249 1.33 23.86 5.55
C MET A 249 0.90 22.70 6.46
N ASP A 250 0.69 21.49 5.93
CA ASP A 250 0.32 20.33 6.74
C ASP A 250 1.44 20.00 7.76
N PRO A 251 1.12 19.76 9.05
CA PRO A 251 2.05 19.24 10.05
C PRO A 251 2.95 18.08 9.60
N GLN A 252 2.46 17.19 8.73
CA GLN A 252 3.24 16.09 8.17
C GLN A 252 4.47 16.58 7.40
N HIS A 253 4.32 17.64 6.59
CA HIS A 253 5.44 18.26 5.86
C HIS A 253 6.43 18.94 6.82
N ARG A 254 5.91 19.65 7.83
CA ARG A 254 6.71 20.33 8.86
C ARG A 254 7.57 19.34 9.64
N VAL A 255 6.93 18.32 10.20
CA VAL A 255 7.57 17.28 11.02
C VAL A 255 8.53 16.44 10.19
N PHE A 256 8.19 16.11 8.94
CA PHE A 256 9.10 15.37 8.08
C PHE A 256 10.37 16.16 7.74
N LEU A 257 10.25 17.47 7.54
CA LEU A 257 11.40 18.34 7.31
C LEU A 257 12.30 18.45 8.55
N GLU A 258 11.72 18.62 9.74
CA GLU A 258 12.45 18.60 11.02
C GLU A 258 13.12 17.24 11.28
N ALA A 259 12.40 16.15 11.04
CA ALA A 259 12.94 14.79 11.21
C ALA A 259 14.07 14.50 10.21
N THR A 260 13.97 14.98 8.97
CA THR A 260 15.04 14.86 7.98
C THR A 260 16.30 15.58 8.47
N TRP A 261 16.15 16.81 8.96
CA TRP A 261 17.27 17.56 9.51
C TRP A 261 17.91 16.83 10.70
N ALA A 262 17.10 16.40 11.67
CA ALA A 262 17.57 15.68 12.84
C ALA A 262 18.26 14.35 12.49
N ALA A 263 17.81 13.65 11.43
CA ALA A 263 18.46 12.43 10.95
C ALA A 263 19.85 12.71 10.35
N LEU A 264 20.01 13.82 9.64
CA LEU A 264 21.32 14.26 9.14
C LEU A 264 22.26 14.63 10.30
N GLU A 265 21.76 15.35 11.30
CA GLU A 265 22.54 15.68 12.51
C GLU A 265 22.95 14.41 13.28
N ASN A 266 22.03 13.45 13.43
CA ASN A 266 22.31 12.16 14.06
C ASN A 266 23.39 11.37 13.29
N ALA A 267 23.38 11.45 11.95
CA ALA A 267 24.42 10.87 11.10
C ALA A 267 25.74 11.67 11.08
N ALA A 268 25.81 12.80 11.80
CA ALA A 268 26.90 13.77 11.72
C ALA A 268 27.17 14.26 10.27
N LEU A 269 26.12 14.36 9.45
CA LEU A 269 26.20 14.83 8.08
C LEU A 269 25.87 16.33 7.97
N PRO A 270 26.61 17.09 7.14
CA PRO A 270 26.34 18.49 6.91
C PRO A 270 25.08 18.69 6.04
N PRO A 271 24.19 19.64 6.35
CA PRO A 271 22.83 19.65 5.79
C PRO A 271 22.55 20.58 4.59
N ARG A 272 23.47 21.47 4.19
CA ARG A 272 23.23 22.45 3.09
C ARG A 272 24.27 22.46 1.97
N THR A 273 25.47 21.99 2.27
CA THR A 273 26.64 22.25 1.43
C THR A 273 27.70 21.17 1.60
N GLY A 274 27.98 20.70 2.81
CA GLY A 274 29.07 19.74 3.02
C GLY A 274 28.87 18.34 2.43
N LEU A 275 27.79 18.10 1.68
CA LEU A 275 27.55 16.88 0.90
C LEU A 275 27.91 17.06 -0.59
N TYR A 276 28.68 18.09 -0.98
CA TYR A 276 28.92 18.52 -2.37
C TYR A 276 29.18 17.41 -3.41
N ASP A 277 29.78 16.29 -3.04
CA ASP A 277 30.06 15.17 -3.95
C ASP A 277 28.99 14.05 -3.91
N ALA A 278 28.06 14.09 -2.95
CA ALA A 278 27.03 13.11 -2.75
C ALA A 278 25.75 13.46 -3.51
N VAL A 279 25.25 12.51 -4.30
CA VAL A 279 23.92 12.58 -4.91
C VAL A 279 22.92 12.05 -3.90
N VAL A 280 22.18 12.95 -3.25
CA VAL A 280 21.22 12.61 -2.20
C VAL A 280 19.83 12.43 -2.79
N GLY A 281 19.26 11.23 -2.69
CA GLY A 281 17.87 10.96 -3.02
C GLY A 281 16.94 11.08 -1.81
N VAL A 282 15.68 11.43 -2.04
CA VAL A 282 14.63 11.54 -1.01
C VAL A 282 13.46 10.66 -1.42
N PHE A 283 13.12 9.70 -0.57
CA PHE A 283 11.99 8.79 -0.76
C PHE A 283 11.09 8.92 0.46
N ALA A 284 9.88 9.44 0.27
CA ALA A 284 9.01 9.83 1.37
C ALA A 284 7.57 9.38 1.13
N ALA A 285 6.80 9.29 2.20
CA ALA A 285 5.39 8.95 2.16
C ALA A 285 4.63 9.85 3.14
N ALA A 286 3.37 10.14 2.81
CA ALA A 286 2.50 10.91 3.69
C ALA A 286 1.11 10.27 3.77
N GLY A 287 0.47 10.45 4.93
CA GLY A 287 -0.91 10.06 5.16
C GLY A 287 -1.89 10.93 4.36
N ILE A 288 -3.18 10.73 4.60
CA ILE A 288 -4.21 11.66 4.09
C ILE A 288 -4.01 13.02 4.76
N ASP A 289 -4.06 14.08 3.96
CA ASP A 289 -4.09 15.45 4.47
C ASP A 289 -5.41 15.69 5.21
N GLY A 290 -5.29 15.71 6.54
CA GLY A 290 -6.39 16.11 7.42
C GLY A 290 -6.35 17.59 7.78
N TYR A 291 -5.24 18.28 7.57
CA TYR A 291 -5.05 19.64 8.04
C TYR A 291 -5.79 20.64 7.16
N LEU A 292 -5.59 20.59 5.84
CA LEU A 292 -6.33 21.45 4.91
C LEU A 292 -7.82 21.20 4.99
N VAL A 293 -8.23 19.93 5.08
CA VAL A 293 -9.64 19.53 5.06
C VAL A 293 -10.34 19.87 6.38
N HIS A 294 -9.78 19.48 7.52
CA HIS A 294 -10.48 19.56 8.80
C HIS A 294 -10.09 20.75 9.67
N HIS A 295 -8.86 21.27 9.53
CA HIS A 295 -8.40 22.42 10.32
C HIS A 295 -8.58 23.74 9.56
N LEU A 296 -8.25 23.76 8.26
CA LEU A 296 -8.38 24.94 7.41
C LEU A 296 -9.70 25.00 6.62
N ASP A 297 -10.53 23.95 6.68
CA ASP A 297 -11.85 23.88 6.01
C ASP A 297 -11.78 24.07 4.48
N GLY A 298 -10.61 23.76 3.90
CA GLY A 298 -10.28 24.01 2.50
C GLY A 298 -10.25 25.49 2.10
N ARG A 299 -10.32 26.42 3.06
CA ARG A 299 -10.38 27.87 2.80
C ARG A 299 -9.20 28.39 1.96
N PRO A 300 -7.95 27.95 2.19
CA PRO A 300 -6.84 28.40 1.35
C PRO A 300 -7.04 28.11 -0.14
N LEU A 301 -7.78 27.05 -0.49
CA LEU A 301 -8.11 26.71 -1.88
C LEU A 301 -9.42 27.36 -2.38
N LYS A 302 -10.41 27.54 -1.50
CA LYS A 302 -11.75 28.02 -1.89
C LYS A 302 -11.88 29.54 -1.89
N ASP A 303 -11.25 30.20 -0.93
CA ASP A 303 -11.54 31.61 -0.60
C ASP A 303 -10.38 32.55 -0.94
N SER A 304 -9.24 32.01 -1.41
CA SER A 304 -8.09 32.83 -1.74
C SER A 304 -8.30 33.61 -3.04
N MET A 305 -8.18 34.94 -2.92
CA MET A 305 -8.11 35.85 -4.07
C MET A 305 -6.69 36.00 -4.63
N ASN A 306 -5.68 35.44 -3.95
CA ASN A 306 -4.29 35.48 -4.35
C ASN A 306 -3.87 34.10 -4.89
N PRO A 307 -3.55 33.97 -6.18
CA PRO A 307 -3.09 32.71 -6.77
C PRO A 307 -1.87 32.11 -6.07
N GLN A 308 -1.05 32.93 -5.42
CA GLN A 308 0.11 32.44 -4.67
C GLN A 308 -0.32 31.66 -3.43
N ASP A 309 -1.36 32.08 -2.72
CA ASP A 309 -1.80 31.39 -1.50
C ASP A 309 -2.44 30.03 -1.83
N ILE A 310 -3.10 29.93 -2.99
CA ILE A 310 -3.60 28.66 -3.53
C ILE A 310 -2.43 27.72 -3.80
N PHE A 311 -1.42 28.21 -4.52
CA PHE A 311 -0.23 27.44 -4.82
C PHE A 311 0.47 26.96 -3.54
N LEU A 312 0.69 27.85 -2.57
CA LEU A 312 1.29 27.52 -1.27
C LEU A 312 0.49 26.47 -0.50
N ALA A 313 -0.84 26.53 -0.57
CA ALA A 313 -1.72 25.53 0.05
C ALA A 313 -1.60 24.17 -0.65
N GLU A 314 -1.58 24.13 -1.98
CA GLU A 314 -1.37 22.89 -2.75
C GLU A 314 -0.03 22.25 -2.40
N ILE A 315 1.07 22.99 -2.53
CA ILE A 315 2.41 22.45 -2.28
C ILE A 315 2.69 22.12 -0.81
N GLY A 316 1.93 22.72 0.11
CA GLY A 316 2.10 22.56 1.55
C GLY A 316 1.29 21.43 2.15
N ASN A 317 0.28 20.92 1.43
CA ASN A 317 -0.68 19.96 1.98
C ASN A 317 -0.84 18.70 1.11
N GLU A 318 -0.61 18.78 -0.20
CA GLU A 318 -0.65 17.58 -1.02
C GLU A 318 0.51 16.63 -0.70
N LYS A 319 0.26 15.33 -0.86
CA LYS A 319 1.23 14.26 -0.60
C LYS A 319 2.37 14.26 -1.62
N ASP A 320 2.17 14.93 -2.75
CA ASP A 320 3.06 14.91 -3.91
C ASP A 320 4.29 15.81 -3.73
N TYR A 321 4.34 16.60 -2.66
CA TYR A 321 5.42 17.56 -2.45
C TYR A 321 6.31 17.28 -1.25
N ILE A 322 6.03 16.23 -0.46
CA ILE A 322 6.77 15.98 0.79
C ILE A 322 8.26 15.64 0.51
N ALA A 323 8.55 14.82 -0.50
CA ALA A 323 9.92 14.51 -0.90
C ALA A 323 10.59 15.72 -1.59
N THR A 324 9.90 16.32 -2.56
CA THR A 324 10.47 17.39 -3.41
C THR A 324 10.74 18.67 -2.63
N ARG A 325 9.94 18.98 -1.62
CA ARG A 325 10.17 20.11 -0.70
C ARG A 325 11.45 19.93 0.09
N VAL A 326 11.68 18.73 0.64
CA VAL A 326 12.94 18.42 1.34
C VAL A 326 14.12 18.57 0.40
N SER A 327 14.03 18.00 -0.80
CA SER A 327 15.09 18.13 -1.81
C SER A 327 15.37 19.58 -2.16
N TYR A 328 14.33 20.40 -2.34
CA TYR A 328 14.48 21.82 -2.64
C TYR A 328 15.13 22.61 -1.49
N LEU A 329 14.67 22.41 -0.26
CA LEU A 329 15.13 23.20 0.89
C LEU A 329 16.55 22.82 1.36
N LEU A 330 16.95 21.56 1.14
CA LEU A 330 18.25 21.03 1.54
C LEU A 330 19.24 20.86 0.36
N ASP A 331 18.85 21.31 -0.83
CA ASP A 331 19.65 21.23 -2.06
C ASP A 331 20.09 19.80 -2.43
N PHE A 332 19.17 18.84 -2.29
CA PHE A 332 19.40 17.44 -2.67
C PHE A 332 19.03 17.22 -4.14
N THR A 333 20.01 16.73 -4.91
CA THR A 333 19.96 16.66 -6.38
C THR A 333 19.68 15.26 -6.93
N GLY A 334 19.51 14.26 -6.07
CA GLY A 334 19.16 12.89 -6.46
C GLY A 334 17.66 12.70 -6.72
N PRO A 335 17.22 11.45 -6.91
CA PRO A 335 15.81 11.13 -7.11
C PRO A 335 14.95 11.61 -5.93
N SER A 336 13.85 12.30 -6.22
CA SER A 336 12.89 12.75 -5.20
C SER A 336 11.53 12.16 -5.50
N MET A 337 11.10 11.17 -4.71
CA MET A 337 9.94 10.35 -5.00
C MET A 337 9.00 10.24 -3.80
N ASN A 338 7.71 10.48 -4.03
CA ASN A 338 6.67 10.13 -3.07
C ASN A 338 6.21 8.70 -3.33
N VAL A 339 6.17 7.89 -2.28
CA VAL A 339 5.91 6.46 -2.35
C VAL A 339 4.74 6.14 -1.43
N ASN A 340 3.55 5.96 -2.01
CA ASN A 340 2.32 5.72 -1.24
C ASN A 340 1.71 4.36 -1.61
N SER A 341 1.73 3.43 -0.65
CA SER A 341 1.12 2.09 -0.72
C SER A 341 0.30 1.79 0.55
N ALA A 342 -0.33 2.82 1.12
CA ALA A 342 -1.03 2.78 2.40
C ALA A 342 -0.11 2.36 3.57
N CYS A 343 -0.45 1.31 4.33
CA CYS A 343 0.27 0.95 5.56
C CYS A 343 1.71 0.47 5.32
N SER A 344 2.06 0.06 4.10
CA SER A 344 3.42 -0.39 3.74
C SER A 344 4.31 0.71 3.18
N SER A 345 3.80 1.95 3.06
CA SER A 345 4.46 3.03 2.31
C SER A 345 5.91 3.29 2.76
N ALA A 346 6.17 3.35 4.06
CA ALA A 346 7.51 3.59 4.60
C ALA A 346 8.51 2.49 4.19
N LEU A 347 8.10 1.22 4.23
CA LEU A 347 8.97 0.11 3.84
C LEU A 347 9.19 0.07 2.33
N VAL A 348 8.16 0.38 1.54
CA VAL A 348 8.31 0.50 0.08
C VAL A 348 9.24 1.66 -0.27
N ALA A 349 9.18 2.79 0.46
CA ALA A 349 10.12 3.90 0.28
C ALA A 349 11.56 3.46 0.55
N CYS A 350 11.81 2.69 1.62
CA CYS A 350 13.14 2.11 1.89
C CYS A 350 13.62 1.19 0.76
N VAL A 351 12.73 0.35 0.20
CA VAL A 351 13.08 -0.54 -0.91
C VAL A 351 13.36 0.22 -2.21
N GLN A 352 12.70 1.35 -2.46
CA GLN A 352 12.98 2.19 -3.62
C GLN A 352 14.29 2.98 -3.47
N ALA A 353 14.67 3.30 -2.23
CA ALA A 353 15.92 3.99 -1.90
C ALA A 353 17.15 3.08 -1.97
N ALA A 354 16.97 1.77 -1.75
CA ALA A 354 17.99 0.74 -1.72
C ALA A 354 18.39 0.24 -3.12
#